data_AF-A0A1G1G556-F1
#
_entry.id   AF-A0A1G1G556-F1
#
_cell.length_a   1.000
_cell.length_b   1.000
_cell.length_c   1.000
_cell.angle_alpha   90.00
_cell.angle_beta   90.00
_cell.angle_gamma   90.00
#
_symmetry.space_group_name_H-M   'P 1'
#
loop_
_entity.id
_entity.type
_entity.pdbx_description
1 polymer ?
#
loop_
_entity_poly.entity_id
_entity_poly.type
_entity_poly.pdbx_seq_one_letter_code
_entity_poly.pdbx_strand_id
1 'polypeptide(L)'
;MGKKGFILCVCQGTCPSFTKMDIFGVLSDVRREKVFDYVCLHPQLCVGDGEEFLKVLLSGGETEKLYIAACDPHMQSKMYRDAFEAVGFDKSNHISLDIRNKTTEEAVAAIKEMAVNNP
;
A
#
# COMPACT_ATOMS: atom_id res chain seq x y z
N MET A 1 4.14 16.56 -12.16
CA MET A 1 3.33 15.71 -11.27
C MET A 1 4.21 14.55 -10.89
N GLY A 2 4.34 14.27 -9.59
CA GLY A 2 5.03 13.06 -9.16
C GLY A 2 4.10 11.85 -9.31
N LYS A 3 4.68 10.67 -9.09
CA LYS A 3 4.04 9.38 -9.34
C LYS A 3 3.10 8.99 -8.21
N LYS A 4 2.02 8.31 -8.54
CA LYS A 4 1.15 7.56 -7.62
C LYS A 4 1.67 6.14 -7.48
N GLY A 5 2.22 5.82 -6.31
CA GLY A 5 2.66 4.48 -5.95
C GLY A 5 1.59 3.70 -5.21
N PHE A 6 1.45 2.41 -5.51
CA PHE A 6 0.57 1.51 -4.74
C PHE A 6 1.34 0.34 -4.16
N ILE A 7 1.13 0.04 -2.87
CA ILE A 7 1.67 -1.13 -2.21
C ILE A 7 0.53 -1.97 -1.63
N LEU A 8 0.52 -3.25 -2.01
CA LEU A 8 -0.27 -4.28 -1.35
C LEU A 8 0.60 -4.96 -0.28
N CYS A 9 0.23 -4.86 0.99
CA CYS A 9 0.96 -5.48 2.10
C CYS A 9 0.07 -6.52 2.81
N VAL A 10 0.53 -7.77 2.86
CA VAL A 10 -0.34 -8.93 3.13
C VAL A 10 0.10 -9.77 4.33
N CYS A 11 0.94 -9.22 5.21
CA CYS A 11 1.41 -9.85 6.44
C CYS A 11 1.87 -11.31 6.21
N GLN A 12 2.92 -11.45 5.41
CA GLN A 12 3.57 -12.70 4.99
C GLN A 12 2.72 -13.62 4.09
N GLY A 13 1.48 -13.21 3.75
CA GLY A 13 0.55 -14.03 2.99
C GLY A 13 -0.04 -15.22 3.79
N THR A 14 0.31 -15.34 5.06
CA THR A 14 -0.13 -16.42 5.96
C THR A 14 -1.13 -15.93 7.01
N CYS A 15 -1.32 -14.61 7.13
CA CYS A 15 -2.25 -14.03 8.08
C CYS A 15 -3.70 -14.45 7.74
N PRO A 16 -4.46 -15.03 8.70
CA PRO A 16 -5.82 -15.51 8.47
C PRO A 16 -6.77 -14.47 7.88
N SER A 17 -6.51 -13.19 8.13
CA SER A 17 -7.31 -12.09 7.59
C SER A 17 -7.16 -11.88 6.08
N PHE A 18 -6.19 -12.51 5.40
CA PHE A 18 -6.02 -12.37 3.95
C PHE A 18 -6.38 -13.65 3.17
N THR A 19 -6.78 -14.74 3.84
CA THR A 19 -6.98 -16.06 3.21
C THR A 19 -8.17 -16.14 2.25
N LYS A 20 -9.09 -15.17 2.32
CA LYS A 20 -10.24 -15.06 1.39
C LYS A 20 -9.89 -14.42 0.05
N MET A 21 -8.64 -13.97 -0.12
CA MET A 21 -8.20 -13.14 -1.22
C MET A 21 -7.11 -13.85 -2.02
N ASP A 22 -7.22 -13.82 -3.34
CA ASP A 22 -6.09 -14.06 -4.23
C ASP A 22 -5.24 -12.79 -4.31
N ILE A 23 -4.16 -12.77 -3.53
CA ILE A 23 -3.25 -11.63 -3.41
C ILE A 23 -2.68 -11.22 -4.78
N PHE A 24 -2.28 -12.21 -5.59
CA PHE A 24 -1.73 -11.94 -6.91
C PHE A 24 -2.81 -11.56 -7.92
N GLY A 25 -4.02 -12.09 -7.76
CA GLY A 25 -5.23 -11.65 -8.47
C GLY A 25 -5.51 -10.17 -8.23
N VAL A 26 -5.56 -9.74 -6.96
CA VAL A 26 -5.78 -8.33 -6.59
C VAL A 26 -4.73 -7.42 -7.22
N LEU A 27 -3.44 -7.74 -7.05
CA LEU A 27 -2.37 -6.92 -7.62
C LEU A 27 -2.44 -6.89 -9.16
N SER A 28 -2.77 -8.02 -9.79
CA SER A 28 -2.92 -8.13 -11.23
C SER A 28 -4.07 -7.28 -11.75
N ASP A 29 -5.19 -7.23 -11.04
CA ASP A 29 -6.33 -6.45 -11.50
C ASP A 29 -6.10 -4.95 -11.29
N VAL A 30 -5.58 -4.56 -10.13
CA VAL A 30 -5.21 -3.17 -9.84
C VAL A 30 -4.23 -2.61 -10.87
N ARG A 31 -3.17 -3.36 -11.24
CA ARG A 31 -2.19 -2.87 -12.22
C ARG A 31 -2.77 -2.68 -13.63
N ARG A 32 -3.76 -3.51 -14.01
CA ARG A 32 -4.35 -3.51 -15.36
C ARG A 32 -5.19 -2.26 -15.62
N GLU A 33 -5.73 -1.70 -14.55
CA GLU A 33 -6.58 -0.52 -14.56
C GLU A 33 -5.78 0.78 -14.69
N LYS A 34 -4.44 0.73 -14.54
CA LYS A 34 -3.53 1.88 -14.70
C LYS A 34 -3.92 3.09 -13.83
N VAL A 35 -4.49 2.83 -12.66
CA VAL A 35 -4.87 3.86 -11.69
C VAL A 35 -3.65 4.42 -10.94
N PHE A 36 -2.60 3.61 -10.84
CA PHE A 36 -1.32 3.95 -10.23
C PHE A 36 -0.20 3.85 -11.28
N ASP A 37 0.85 4.65 -11.10
CA ASP A 37 2.01 4.65 -12.00
C ASP A 37 2.90 3.41 -11.78
N TYR A 38 2.90 2.86 -10.56
CA TYR A 38 3.53 1.59 -10.23
C TYR A 38 2.79 0.86 -9.12
N VAL A 39 2.95 -0.46 -9.07
CA VAL A 39 2.39 -1.32 -8.02
C VAL A 39 3.48 -2.21 -7.43
N CYS A 40 3.41 -2.46 -6.11
CA CYS A 40 4.29 -3.36 -5.40
C CYS A 40 3.48 -4.33 -4.54
N LEU A 41 3.96 -5.56 -4.41
CA LEU A 41 3.53 -6.48 -3.36
C LEU A 41 4.67 -6.61 -2.37
N HIS A 42 4.40 -6.33 -1.10
CA HIS A 42 5.37 -6.50 -0.03
C HIS A 42 4.84 -7.51 1.00
N PRO A 43 5.65 -8.49 1.45
CA PRO A 43 5.19 -9.47 2.42
C PRO A 43 4.79 -8.80 3.74
N GLN A 44 5.57 -7.86 4.27
CA GLN A 44 5.25 -7.18 5.52
C GLN A 44 5.97 -5.84 5.62
N LEU A 45 5.24 -4.72 5.71
CA LEU A 45 5.85 -3.39 5.80
C LEU A 45 6.16 -2.95 7.24
N CYS A 46 5.49 -3.52 8.24
CA CYS A 46 5.59 -3.11 9.64
C CYS A 46 6.78 -3.73 10.40
N VAL A 47 7.84 -4.09 9.69
CA VAL A 47 9.05 -4.73 10.20
C VAL A 47 10.29 -4.01 9.64
N GLY A 48 11.47 -4.28 10.18
CA GLY A 48 12.68 -3.52 9.86
C GLY A 48 13.07 -3.50 8.37
N ASP A 49 12.93 -4.62 7.65
CA ASP A 49 13.18 -4.66 6.20
C ASP A 49 12.11 -3.92 5.40
N GLY A 50 10.85 -3.97 5.86
CA GLY A 50 9.74 -3.20 5.30
C GLY A 50 9.92 -1.68 5.47
N GLU A 51 10.47 -1.26 6.61
CA GLU A 51 10.83 0.14 6.86
C GLU A 51 11.93 0.61 5.89
N GLU A 52 12.97 -0.20 5.70
CA GLU A 52 14.06 0.10 4.77
C GLU A 52 13.56 0.13 3.32
N PHE A 53 12.67 -0.79 2.94
CA PHE A 53 12.02 -0.77 1.63
C PHE A 53 11.30 0.57 1.38
N LEU A 54 10.52 1.07 2.35
CA LEU A 54 9.84 2.36 2.22
C LEU A 54 10.83 3.51 2.06
N LYS A 55 11.94 3.52 2.81
CA LYS A 55 12.98 4.54 2.68
C LYS A 55 13.59 4.52 1.28
N VAL A 56 14.01 3.34 0.81
CA VAL A 56 14.61 3.19 -0.53
C VAL A 56 13.63 3.63 -1.62
N LEU A 57 12.38 3.16 -1.57
CA LEU A 57 11.34 3.48 -2.55
C LEU A 57 11.08 4.99 -2.65
N LEU A 58 11.05 5.69 -1.51
CA LEU A 58 10.67 7.08 -1.42
C LEU A 58 11.87 8.05 -1.52
N SER A 59 13.09 7.59 -1.29
CA SER A 59 14.31 8.41 -1.28
C SER A 59 14.55 9.22 -2.57
N GLY A 60 14.08 8.72 -3.72
CA GLY A 60 14.21 9.39 -5.01
C GLY A 60 13.29 10.60 -5.19
N GLY A 61 12.30 10.81 -4.31
CA GLY A 61 11.36 11.93 -4.38
C GLY A 61 10.40 11.90 -5.57
N GLU A 62 10.39 10.82 -6.35
CA GLU A 62 9.52 10.69 -7.52
C GLU A 62 8.08 10.30 -7.15
N THR A 63 7.87 9.70 -5.98
CA THR A 63 6.54 9.30 -5.51
C THR A 63 5.90 10.49 -4.78
N GLU A 64 4.86 11.07 -5.37
CA GLU A 64 4.09 12.15 -4.76
C GLU A 64 3.06 11.60 -3.78
N LYS A 65 2.35 10.52 -4.15
CA LYS A 65 1.33 9.88 -3.31
C LYS A 65 1.58 8.38 -3.20
N LEU A 66 1.49 7.86 -1.98
CA LEU A 66 1.68 6.45 -1.69
C LEU A 66 0.41 5.86 -1.11
N TYR A 67 -0.20 4.95 -1.85
CA TYR A 67 -1.41 4.24 -1.48
C TYR A 67 -1.04 2.88 -0.93
N ILE A 68 -1.50 2.52 0.27
CA ILE A 68 -1.16 1.26 0.91
C ILE A 68 -2.44 0.53 1.31
N ALA A 69 -2.69 -0.61 0.67
CA ALA A 69 -3.72 -1.55 1.09
C ALA A 69 -3.10 -2.63 1.98
N ALA A 70 -3.45 -2.61 3.26
CA ALA A 70 -2.86 -3.50 4.26
C ALA A 70 -3.83 -3.76 5.43
N CYS A 71 -3.33 -3.62 6.67
CA CYS A 71 -4.09 -3.75 7.91
C CYS A 71 -4.72 -2.41 8.33
N ASP A 72 -4.91 -2.23 9.63
CA ASP A 72 -5.52 -1.04 10.23
C ASP A 72 -4.81 0.29 9.84
N PRO A 73 -5.52 1.30 9.29
CA PRO A 73 -4.99 2.60 8.89
C PRO A 73 -4.24 3.37 9.98
N HIS A 74 -4.71 3.32 11.23
CA HIS A 74 -4.06 3.97 12.35
C HIS A 74 -2.72 3.30 12.64
N MET A 75 -2.67 1.97 12.57
CA MET A 75 -1.44 1.21 12.70
C MET A 75 -0.46 1.48 11.56
N GLN A 76 -0.93 1.55 10.31
CA GLN A 76 -0.09 1.91 9.16
C GLN A 76 0.59 3.27 9.38
N SER A 77 -0.19 4.27 9.78
CA SER A 77 0.32 5.64 10.04
C SER A 77 1.37 5.68 11.14
N LYS A 78 1.19 4.87 12.21
CA LYS A 78 2.15 4.75 13.30
C LYS A 78 3.43 4.02 12.89
N MET A 79 3.30 2.90 12.19
CA MET A 79 4.41 2.00 11.88
C MET A 79 5.31 2.54 10.76
N TYR A 80 4.76 3.27 9.80
CA TYR A 80 5.54 3.81 8.67
C TYR A 80 6.09 5.21 8.94
N ARG A 81 5.74 5.79 10.10
CA ARG A 81 6.10 7.16 10.49
C ARG A 81 7.59 7.44 10.35
N ASP A 82 8.40 6.57 10.92
CA ASP A 82 9.85 6.79 11.03
C ASP A 82 10.52 6.66 9.65
N ALA A 83 10.04 5.77 8.78
CA ALA A 83 10.46 5.69 7.39
C ALA A 83 10.15 6.98 6.61
N PHE A 84 8.93 7.50 6.76
CA PHE A 84 8.50 8.73 6.08
C PHE A 84 9.30 9.96 6.56
N GLU A 85 9.52 10.09 7.87
CA GLU A 85 10.33 11.17 8.44
C GLU A 85 11.78 11.12 7.96
N ALA A 86 12.38 9.93 7.91
CA ALA A 86 13.78 9.75 7.52
C ALA A 86 14.07 10.23 6.08
N VAL A 87 13.08 10.16 5.18
CA VAL A 87 13.22 10.57 3.77
C VAL A 87 12.47 11.86 3.44
N GLY A 88 11.91 12.53 4.44
CA GLY A 88 11.16 13.78 4.24
C GLY A 88 9.87 13.62 3.44
N PHE A 89 9.26 12.42 3.43
CA PHE A 89 7.99 12.19 2.76
C PHE A 89 6.83 12.78 3.58
N ASP A 90 5.98 13.60 2.94
CA ASP A 90 4.80 14.17 3.59
C ASP A 90 3.79 13.08 3.89
N LYS A 91 3.54 12.83 5.17
CA LYS A 91 2.62 11.79 5.64
C LYS A 91 1.17 12.01 5.20
N SER A 92 0.78 13.25 4.85
CA SER A 92 -0.54 13.52 4.29
C SER A 92 -0.73 12.92 2.89
N ASN A 93 0.37 12.57 2.21
CA ASN A 93 0.38 11.88 0.93
C ASN A 93 0.36 10.34 1.05
N HIS A 94 0.35 9.80 2.27
CA HIS A 94 0.12 8.38 2.52
C HIS A 94 -1.39 8.11 2.68
N ILE A 95 -1.95 7.34 1.75
CA ILE A 95 -3.37 6.97 1.73
C ILE A 95 -3.49 5.49 2.11
N SER A 96 -4.00 5.20 3.30
CA SER A 96 -4.10 3.85 3.84
C SER A 96 -5.50 3.24 3.70
N LEU A 97 -5.56 1.95 3.40
CA LEU A 97 -6.80 1.17 3.32
C LEU A 97 -6.66 -0.15 4.09
N ASP A 98 -7.68 -0.49 4.90
CA ASP A 98 -7.81 -1.82 5.48
C ASP A 98 -8.49 -2.77 4.50
N ILE A 99 -7.79 -3.84 4.13
CA ILE A 99 -8.30 -4.89 3.25
C ILE A 99 -8.44 -6.25 3.94
N ARG A 100 -8.29 -6.29 5.27
CA ARG A 100 -8.48 -7.52 6.04
C ARG A 100 -9.91 -8.04 5.88
N ASN A 101 -10.00 -9.37 5.81
CA ASN A 101 -11.21 -10.17 5.71
C ASN A 101 -12.04 -9.95 4.45
N LYS A 102 -11.52 -9.19 3.47
CA LYS A 102 -12.14 -8.99 2.15
C LYS A 102 -11.88 -10.16 1.22
N THR A 103 -12.80 -10.40 0.29
CA THR A 103 -12.53 -11.22 -0.90
C THR A 103 -11.65 -10.45 -1.90
N THR A 104 -11.18 -11.14 -2.94
CA THR A 104 -10.46 -10.51 -4.07
C THR A 104 -11.24 -9.33 -4.65
N GLU A 105 -12.52 -9.52 -4.94
CA GLU A 105 -13.38 -8.53 -5.60
C GLU A 105 -13.63 -7.33 -4.69
N GLU A 106 -13.91 -7.58 -3.41
CA GLU A 106 -14.11 -6.53 -2.40
C GLU A 106 -12.83 -5.70 -2.20
N ALA A 107 -11.67 -6.34 -2.20
CA ALA A 107 -10.39 -5.65 -2.08
C ALA A 107 -10.10 -4.79 -3.32
N VAL A 108 -10.27 -5.33 -4.53
CA VAL A 108 -10.08 -4.58 -5.78
C VAL A 108 -11.03 -3.38 -5.85
N ALA A 109 -12.31 -3.57 -5.51
CA ALA A 109 -13.29 -2.48 -5.50
C ALA A 109 -12.90 -1.37 -4.51
N ALA A 110 -12.51 -1.74 -3.29
CA ALA A 110 -12.11 -0.78 -2.27
C ALA A 110 -10.81 -0.02 -2.64
N ILE A 111 -9.85 -0.69 -3.28
CA ILE A 111 -8.61 -0.07 -3.76
C ILE A 111 -8.90 0.96 -4.86
N LYS A 112 -9.80 0.63 -5.80
CA LYS A 112 -10.24 1.55 -6.85
C LYS A 112 -10.94 2.77 -6.27
N GLU A 113 -11.86 2.55 -5.34
CA GLU A 113 -12.58 3.63 -4.65
C GLU A 113 -11.63 4.55 -3.89
N MET A 114 -10.66 3.99 -3.15
CA MET A 114 -9.62 4.75 -2.47
C MET A 114 -8.88 5.69 -3.42
N ALA A 115 -8.51 5.22 -4.62
CA ALA A 115 -7.78 6.01 -5.59
C ALA A 115 -8.65 7.11 -6.25
N VAL A 116 -9.93 6.85 -6.48
CA VAL A 116 -10.87 7.86 -7.01
C VAL A 116 -11.11 8.97 -5.98
N ASN A 117 -11.26 8.61 -4.71
CA ASN A 117 -11.52 9.58 -3.63
C ASN A 117 -10.29 10.42 -3.27
N ASN A 118 -9.10 10.00 -3.73
CA ASN A 118 -7.84 10.68 -3.47
C ASN A 118 -7.07 10.79 -4.79
N PRO A 119 -7.44 11.71 -5.70
CA PRO A 119 -6.90 11.79 -7.05
C PRO A 119 -5.48 12.34 -7.12
#